data_AF-A0A3L7JSP1-F1
#
_entry.id   AF-A0A3L7JSP1-F1
#
_cell.length_a   1.000
_cell.length_b   1.000
_cell.length_c   1.000
_cell.angle_alpha   90.00
_cell.angle_beta   90.00
_cell.angle_gamma   90.00
#
_symmetry.space_group_name_H-M   'P 1'
#
loop_
_entity.id
_entity.type
_entity.pdbx_description
1 polymer ?
#
loop_
_entity_poly.entity_id
_entity_poly.type
_entity_poly.pdbx_seq_one_letter_code
_entity_poly.pdbx_strand_id
1 'polypeptide(L)'
;MNKYKWILTLMVIVSWATIPFLGWRNIKRFSPAAVFMSGFILVESHFAKKWKWWIILQKLHSKLTVESPFIFGPFMAGSLWLLTLSYGNIFFYLSLNAIVDGIFIYPFNALFTRLGIFKQGRLKKYQLWLLFLAKSMIMYGIQHWMESFRKTNLHRSSVN
;
A
#
# COMPACT_ATOMS: atom_id res chain seq x y z
N MET A 1 -20.00 8.90 18.54
CA MET A 1 -18.72 8.72 17.80
C MET A 1 -19.05 8.28 16.37
N ASN A 2 -18.58 8.99 15.34
CA ASN A 2 -19.08 8.86 13.95
C ASN A 2 -18.77 7.47 13.36
N LYS A 3 -19.78 6.74 12.86
CA LYS A 3 -19.69 5.32 12.42
C LYS A 3 -18.49 4.98 11.52
N TYR A 4 -18.06 5.93 10.70
CA TYR A 4 -16.93 5.79 9.78
C TYR A 4 -15.57 5.69 10.48
N LYS A 5 -15.42 6.31 11.65
CA LYS A 5 -14.18 6.20 12.44
C LYS A 5 -13.95 4.76 12.89
N TRP A 6 -14.99 4.09 13.38
CA TRP A 6 -14.91 2.68 13.79
C TRP A 6 -14.53 1.76 12.63
N ILE A 7 -15.17 1.92 11.47
CA ILE A 7 -14.86 1.12 10.27
C ILE A 7 -13.37 1.26 9.89
N LEU A 8 -12.86 2.50 9.86
CA LEU A 8 -11.48 2.75 9.47
C LEU A 8 -10.47 2.29 10.52
N THR A 9 -10.79 2.42 11.82
CA THR A 9 -9.96 1.88 12.90
C THR A 9 -9.91 0.36 12.87
N LEU A 10 -11.07 -0.31 12.71
CA LEU A 10 -11.14 -1.78 12.59
C LEU A 10 -10.33 -2.27 11.40
N MET A 11 -10.41 -1.60 10.26
CA MET A 11 -9.63 -1.93 9.07
C MET A 11 -8.12 -1.90 9.35
N VAL A 12 -7.62 -0.90 10.06
CA VAL A 12 -6.19 -0.83 10.45
C VAL A 12 -5.86 -1.98 11.39
N ILE A 13 -6.64 -2.19 12.45
CA ILE A 13 -6.39 -3.25 13.44
C ILE A 13 -6.35 -4.63 12.78
N VAL A 14 -7.34 -4.94 11.93
CA VAL A 14 -7.40 -6.22 11.21
C VAL A 14 -6.20 -6.37 10.29
N SER A 15 -5.81 -5.32 9.56
CA SER A 15 -4.64 -5.36 8.69
C SER A 15 -3.37 -5.69 9.47
N TRP A 16 -3.15 -5.03 10.62
CA TRP A 16 -1.98 -5.27 11.47
C TRP A 16 -2.01 -6.64 12.16
N ALA A 17 -3.19 -7.15 12.51
CA ALA A 17 -3.34 -8.49 13.08
C ALA A 17 -2.85 -9.59 12.13
N THR A 18 -2.84 -9.35 10.82
CA THR A 18 -2.31 -10.32 9.84
C THR A 18 -0.78 -10.34 9.74
N ILE A 19 -0.09 -9.27 10.16
CA ILE A 19 1.36 -9.12 9.97
C ILE A 19 2.18 -10.18 10.74
N PRO A 20 1.88 -10.51 12.01
CA PRO A 20 2.62 -11.53 12.76
C PRO A 20 2.70 -12.90 12.07
N PHE A 21 1.69 -13.27 11.27
CA PHE A 21 1.66 -14.55 10.54
C PHE A 21 2.72 -14.65 9.43
N LEU A 22 3.33 -13.53 9.00
CA LEU A 22 4.39 -13.53 7.99
C LEU A 22 5.74 -14.04 8.53
N GLY A 23 5.89 -14.10 9.85
CA GLY A 23 7.15 -14.44 10.52
C GLY A 23 8.16 -13.29 10.53
N TRP A 24 8.90 -13.18 11.62
CA TRP A 24 9.79 -12.04 11.91
C TRP A 24 10.86 -11.77 10.84
N ARG A 25 11.38 -12.83 10.22
CA ARG A 25 12.39 -12.74 9.15
C ARG A 25 11.86 -11.99 7.93
N ASN A 26 10.65 -12.30 7.49
CA ASN A 26 10.03 -11.66 6.33
C ASN A 26 9.62 -10.22 6.64
N ILE A 27 9.04 -10.00 7.83
CA ILE A 27 8.70 -8.65 8.29
C ILE A 27 9.93 -7.74 8.24
N LYS A 28 11.05 -8.15 8.84
CA LYS A 28 12.31 -7.37 8.81
C LYS A 28 12.93 -7.21 7.42
N ARG A 29 12.66 -8.13 6.49
CA ARG A 29 13.23 -8.09 5.14
C ARG A 29 12.47 -7.12 4.24
N PHE A 30 11.14 -7.08 4.35
CA PHE A 30 10.28 -6.32 3.44
C PHE A 30 9.75 -5.01 4.05
N SER A 31 9.87 -4.80 5.35
CA SER A 31 9.43 -3.57 6.00
C SER A 31 10.10 -2.29 5.47
N PRO A 32 11.40 -2.25 5.12
CA PRO A 32 12.00 -0.99 4.66
C PRO A 32 11.38 -0.51 3.35
N ALA A 33 11.13 -1.40 2.39
CA ALA A 33 10.48 -1.06 1.13
C ALA A 33 9.01 -0.65 1.32
N ALA A 34 8.27 -1.37 2.17
CA ALA A 34 6.88 -1.04 2.49
C ALA A 34 6.75 0.35 3.16
N VAL A 35 7.67 0.69 4.08
CA VAL A 35 7.72 2.00 4.74
C VAL A 35 8.08 3.10 3.74
N PHE A 36 9.07 2.88 2.89
CA PHE A 36 9.42 3.83 1.84
C PHE A 36 8.24 4.13 0.92
N MET A 37 7.58 3.08 0.42
CA MET A 37 6.43 3.22 -0.47
C MET A 37 5.24 3.90 0.22
N SER A 38 5.03 3.65 1.51
CA SER A 38 4.01 4.35 2.29
C SER A 38 4.29 5.86 2.34
N GLY A 39 5.54 6.26 2.54
CA GLY A 39 5.97 7.67 2.46
C GLY A 39 5.76 8.28 1.07
N PHE A 40 6.13 7.55 0.01
CA PHE A 40 5.92 7.96 -1.37
C PHE A 40 4.43 8.22 -1.67
N ILE A 41 3.54 7.30 -1.25
CA ILE A 41 2.10 7.43 -1.45
C ILE A 41 1.50 8.57 -0.61
N LEU A 42 2.03 8.84 0.59
CA LEU A 42 1.61 10.00 1.38
C LEU A 42 1.89 11.32 0.65
N VAL A 43 3.07 11.45 0.06
CA VAL A 43 3.44 12.62 -0.75
C VAL A 43 2.54 12.71 -1.98
N GLU A 44 2.38 11.61 -2.71
CA GLU A 44 1.50 11.53 -3.87
C GLU A 44 0.05 11.90 -3.53
N SER A 45 -0.46 11.46 -2.39
CA SER A 45 -1.82 11.76 -1.91
C SER A 45 -2.05 13.27 -1.80
N HIS A 46 -1.02 14.04 -1.44
CA HIS A 46 -1.08 15.49 -1.43
C HIS A 46 -1.34 16.07 -2.83
N PHE A 47 -0.63 15.55 -3.85
CA PHE A 47 -0.82 15.95 -5.25
C PHE A 47 -2.16 15.46 -5.80
N ALA A 48 -2.53 14.21 -5.50
CA ALA A 48 -3.80 13.61 -5.92
C ALA A 48 -5.01 14.43 -5.43
N LYS A 49 -4.93 14.94 -4.18
CA LYS A 49 -5.94 15.86 -3.62
C LYS A 49 -5.96 17.20 -4.35
N LYS A 50 -4.80 17.80 -4.64
CA LYS A 50 -4.69 19.06 -5.39
C LYS A 50 -5.30 18.92 -6.79
N TRP A 51 -5.09 17.79 -7.45
CA TRP A 51 -5.53 17.52 -8.83
C TRP A 51 -6.88 16.80 -8.92
N LYS A 52 -7.52 16.50 -7.79
CA LYS A 52 -8.83 15.82 -7.68
C LYS A 52 -8.87 14.48 -8.43
N TRP A 53 -7.81 13.68 -8.30
CA TRP A 53 -7.73 12.33 -8.90
C TRP A 53 -8.87 11.44 -8.43
N TRP A 54 -9.17 11.48 -7.13
CA TRP A 54 -10.36 10.94 -6.49
C TRP A 54 -10.88 11.96 -5.48
N ILE A 55 -12.18 11.92 -5.18
CA ILE A 55 -12.81 12.87 -4.26
C ILE A 55 -13.16 12.15 -2.97
N ILE A 56 -12.60 12.63 -1.87
CA ILE A 56 -12.90 12.11 -0.53
C ILE A 56 -13.96 12.99 0.09
N LEU A 57 -15.12 12.41 0.35
CA LEU A 57 -16.28 13.16 0.87
C LEU A 57 -16.21 13.37 2.38
N GLN A 58 -15.51 12.48 3.11
CA GLN A 58 -15.42 12.53 4.56
C GLN A 58 -14.00 12.86 5.03
N LYS A 59 -13.90 13.57 6.15
CA LYS A 59 -12.63 13.87 6.83
C LYS A 59 -12.62 13.17 8.19
N LEU A 60 -11.58 12.37 8.45
CA LEU A 60 -11.46 11.67 9.74
C LEU A 60 -11.12 12.64 10.88
N HIS A 61 -10.26 13.61 10.58
CA HIS A 61 -9.81 14.67 11.48
C HIS A 61 -9.41 15.90 10.66
N SER A 62 -9.42 17.10 11.27
CA SER A 62 -9.07 18.37 10.60
C SER A 62 -7.71 18.35 9.89
N LYS A 63 -6.75 17.54 10.39
CA LYS A 63 -5.39 17.39 9.85
C LYS A 63 -5.11 16.05 9.14
N LEU A 64 -5.97 15.04 9.29
CA LEU A 64 -5.74 13.69 8.74
C LEU A 64 -6.78 13.35 7.68
N THR A 65 -6.30 13.13 6.46
CA THR A 65 -7.11 12.65 5.34
C THR A 65 -7.49 11.18 5.58
N VAL A 66 -8.64 10.75 5.08
CA VAL A 66 -9.11 9.35 5.19
C VAL A 66 -8.12 8.35 4.57
N GLU A 67 -7.25 8.79 3.66
CA GLU A 67 -6.18 7.97 3.07
C GLU A 67 -5.15 7.47 4.08
N SER A 68 -4.88 8.22 5.16
CA SER A 68 -3.81 7.85 6.09
C SER A 68 -4.06 6.47 6.76
N PRO A 69 -5.26 6.16 7.29
CA PRO A 69 -5.61 4.81 7.72
C PRO A 69 -5.45 3.72 6.64
N PHE A 70 -5.74 4.03 5.37
CA PHE A 70 -5.55 3.06 4.28
C PHE A 70 -4.08 2.76 4.03
N ILE A 71 -3.23 3.79 4.06
CA ILE A 71 -1.79 3.68 3.82
C ILE A 71 -1.13 2.90 4.97
N PHE A 72 -1.39 3.31 6.22
CA PHE A 72 -0.76 2.69 7.39
C PHE A 72 -1.37 1.35 7.78
N GLY A 73 -2.58 1.02 7.32
CA GLY A 73 -3.23 -0.26 7.59
C GLY A 73 -3.11 -1.22 6.40
N PRO A 74 -4.15 -1.34 5.57
CA PRO A 74 -4.21 -2.32 4.48
C PRO A 74 -3.04 -2.26 3.50
N PHE A 75 -2.58 -1.06 3.11
CA PHE A 75 -1.50 -0.95 2.14
C PHE A 75 -0.18 -1.49 2.71
N MET A 76 0.21 -1.09 3.92
CA MET A 76 1.42 -1.62 4.57
C MET A 76 1.34 -3.14 4.76
N ALA A 77 0.26 -3.64 5.35
CA ALA A 77 0.08 -5.07 5.59
C ALA A 77 0.05 -5.86 4.27
N GLY A 78 -0.72 -5.38 3.30
CA GLY A 78 -0.84 -5.98 1.97
C GLY A 78 0.48 -5.98 1.21
N SER A 79 1.28 -4.92 1.30
CA SER A 79 2.61 -4.85 0.68
C SER A 79 3.56 -5.89 1.27
N LEU A 80 3.56 -6.06 2.59
CA LEU A 80 4.36 -7.09 3.26
C LEU A 80 3.95 -8.49 2.81
N TRP A 81 2.64 -8.76 2.73
CA TRP A 81 2.11 -10.04 2.22
C TRP A 81 2.49 -10.28 0.77
N LEU A 82 2.24 -9.31 -0.10
CA LEU A 82 2.56 -9.40 -1.53
C LEU A 82 4.04 -9.71 -1.74
N LEU A 83 4.93 -8.94 -1.11
CA LEU A 83 6.37 -9.18 -1.20
C LEU A 83 6.75 -10.54 -0.60
N THR A 84 6.21 -10.91 0.56
CA THR A 84 6.54 -12.20 1.17
C THR A 84 6.14 -13.39 0.30
N LEU A 85 4.97 -13.33 -0.34
CA LEU A 85 4.45 -14.43 -1.15
C LEU A 85 5.12 -14.53 -2.51
N SER A 86 5.55 -13.41 -3.11
CA SER A 86 5.89 -13.37 -4.53
C SER A 86 7.27 -12.83 -4.87
N TYR A 87 8.00 -12.28 -3.89
CA TYR A 87 9.34 -11.75 -4.13
C TYR A 87 10.32 -12.83 -4.58
N GLY A 88 11.10 -12.52 -5.61
CA GLY A 88 12.00 -13.46 -6.29
C GLY A 88 11.54 -13.82 -7.70
N ASN A 89 10.24 -13.69 -8.00
CA ASN A 89 9.70 -13.80 -9.35
C ASN A 89 8.90 -12.54 -9.70
N ILE A 90 9.46 -11.69 -10.56
CA ILE A 90 8.85 -10.41 -10.92
C ILE A 90 7.50 -10.58 -11.62
N PHE A 91 7.35 -11.60 -12.48
CA PHE A 91 6.09 -11.83 -13.18
C PHE A 91 5.00 -12.28 -12.21
N PHE A 92 5.32 -13.20 -11.30
CA PHE A 92 4.37 -13.64 -10.28
C PHE A 92 3.96 -12.48 -9.35
N TYR A 93 4.93 -11.66 -8.93
CA TYR A 93 4.65 -10.47 -8.13
C TYR A 93 3.73 -9.48 -8.86
N LEU A 94 4.04 -9.14 -10.12
CA LEU A 94 3.24 -8.19 -10.89
C LEU A 94 1.83 -8.72 -11.15
N SER A 95 1.67 -10.00 -11.47
CA SER A 95 0.35 -10.62 -11.66
C SER A 95 -0.46 -10.65 -10.37
N LEU A 96 0.14 -11.06 -9.25
CA LEU A 96 -0.53 -11.11 -7.95
C LEU A 96 -0.95 -9.71 -7.50
N ASN A 97 -0.05 -8.73 -7.63
CA ASN A 97 -0.32 -7.34 -7.30
C ASN A 97 -1.43 -6.76 -8.20
N ALA A 98 -1.39 -7.00 -9.52
CA ALA A 98 -2.42 -6.54 -10.46
C ALA A 98 -3.83 -7.07 -10.09
N ILE A 99 -3.92 -8.33 -9.64
CA ILE A 99 -5.17 -8.94 -9.15
C ILE A 99 -5.63 -8.23 -7.87
N VAL A 100 -4.76 -8.09 -6.88
CA VAL A 100 -5.08 -7.45 -5.59
C VAL A 100 -5.53 -6.00 -5.79
N ASP A 101 -4.81 -5.24 -6.62
CA ASP A 101 -5.16 -3.86 -6.94
C ASP A 101 -6.47 -3.78 -7.75
N GLY A 102 -6.74 -4.76 -8.61
CA GLY A 102 -8.02 -4.90 -9.29
C GLY A 102 -9.18 -5.07 -8.29
N ILE A 103 -9.02 -5.97 -7.31
CA ILE A 103 -9.98 -6.16 -6.22
C ILE A 103 -10.13 -4.87 -5.40
N PHE A 104 -9.05 -4.13 -5.14
CA PHE A 104 -9.17 -2.86 -4.43
C PHE A 104 -9.94 -1.79 -5.23
N ILE A 105 -9.67 -1.68 -6.53
CA ILE A 105 -10.19 -0.59 -7.37
C ILE A 105 -11.62 -0.83 -7.85
N TYR A 106 -12.04 -2.08 -8.05
CA TYR A 106 -13.38 -2.36 -8.57
C TYR A 106 -14.39 -2.62 -7.43
N PRO A 107 -14.33 -3.73 -6.69
CA PRO A 107 -15.32 -4.02 -5.66
C PRO A 107 -15.18 -3.12 -4.41
N PHE A 108 -13.96 -2.91 -3.89
CA PHE A 108 -13.78 -2.09 -2.68
C PHE A 108 -14.13 -0.61 -2.93
N ASN A 109 -13.67 -0.03 -4.04
CA ASN A 109 -14.04 1.35 -4.40
C ASN A 109 -15.57 1.52 -4.54
N ALA A 110 -16.25 0.55 -5.16
CA ALA A 110 -17.71 0.58 -5.28
C ALA A 110 -18.39 0.53 -3.89
N LEU A 111 -17.92 -0.34 -3.00
CA LEU A 111 -18.40 -0.43 -1.62
C LEU A 111 -18.22 0.91 -0.88
N PHE A 112 -17.02 1.49 -0.92
CA PHE A 112 -16.75 2.76 -0.25
C PHE A 112 -17.48 3.95 -0.86
N THR A 113 -17.78 3.91 -2.16
CA THR A 113 -18.63 4.90 -2.82
C THR A 113 -20.07 4.79 -2.34
N ARG A 114 -20.62 3.57 -2.20
CA ARG A 114 -21.95 3.34 -1.61
C ARG A 114 -22.04 3.81 -0.15
N LEU A 115 -20.94 3.64 0.60
CA LEU A 115 -20.82 4.14 1.98
C LEU A 115 -20.60 5.67 2.08
N GLY A 116 -20.48 6.38 0.95
CA GLY A 116 -20.29 7.83 0.91
C GLY A 116 -18.92 8.28 1.41
N ILE A 117 -17.90 7.41 1.34
CA ILE A 117 -16.52 7.71 1.75
C ILE A 117 -15.72 8.27 0.57
N PHE A 118 -15.87 7.65 -0.61
CA PHE A 118 -15.24 8.08 -1.85
C PHE A 118 -16.27 8.49 -2.90
N LYS A 119 -15.85 9.34 -3.82
CA LYS A 119 -16.53 9.60 -5.09
C LYS A 119 -15.49 9.55 -6.20
N GLN A 120 -15.90 9.01 -7.35
CA GLN A 120 -15.10 9.01 -8.57
C GLN A 120 -14.62 10.45 -8.85
N GLY A 121 -13.30 10.63 -8.94
CA GLY A 121 -12.69 11.91 -9.32
C GLY A 121 -12.40 11.96 -10.81
N ARG A 122 -11.32 12.66 -11.18
CA ARG A 122 -10.89 12.80 -12.58
C ARG A 122 -10.26 11.53 -13.14
N LEU A 123 -9.65 10.68 -12.32
CA LEU A 123 -9.08 9.42 -12.80
C LEU A 123 -10.16 8.36 -12.97
N LYS A 124 -10.20 7.76 -14.16
CA LYS A 124 -11.02 6.58 -14.43
C LYS A 124 -10.43 5.36 -13.71
N LYS A 125 -11.26 4.36 -13.42
CA LYS A 125 -10.85 3.16 -12.67
C LYS A 125 -9.64 2.44 -13.32
N TYR A 126 -9.64 2.30 -14.64
CA TYR A 126 -8.51 1.69 -15.36
C TYR A 126 -7.22 2.52 -15.25
N GLN A 127 -7.32 3.86 -15.27
CA GLN A 127 -6.14 4.74 -15.13
C GLN A 127 -5.55 4.63 -13.72
N LEU A 128 -6.43 4.55 -12.71
CA LEU A 128 -6.02 4.32 -11.33
C LEU A 128 -5.34 2.94 -11.17
N TRP A 129 -5.85 1.93 -11.88
CA TRP A 129 -5.28 0.58 -11.85
C TRP A 129 -3.90 0.53 -12.52
N LEU A 130 -3.74 1.17 -13.68
CA LEU A 130 -2.42 1.33 -14.32
C LEU A 130 -1.43 2.10 -13.43
N LEU A 131 -1.90 3.13 -12.74
CA LEU A 131 -1.08 3.88 -11.79
C LEU A 131 -0.61 2.99 -10.62
N PHE A 132 -1.47 2.11 -10.10
CA PHE A 132 -1.11 1.18 -9.03
C PHE A 132 -0.12 0.12 -9.52
N LEU A 133 -0.32 -0.39 -10.75
CA LEU A 133 0.61 -1.31 -11.39
C LEU A 133 1.99 -0.68 -11.60
N ALA A 134 2.05 0.60 -11.99
CA ALA A 134 3.33 1.31 -12.09
C ALA A 134 4.03 1.43 -10.72
N LYS A 135 3.27 1.68 -9.64
CA LYS A 135 3.82 1.73 -8.27
C LYS A 135 4.33 0.38 -7.81
N SER A 136 3.68 -0.71 -8.19
CA SER A 136 4.13 -2.03 -7.78
C SER A 136 5.46 -2.40 -8.43
N MET A 137 5.69 -1.99 -9.68
CA MET A 137 7.01 -2.07 -10.32
C MET A 137 8.07 -1.28 -9.53
N ILE A 138 7.76 -0.05 -9.12
CA ILE A 138 8.65 0.78 -8.29
C ILE A 138 8.95 0.09 -6.96
N MET A 139 7.92 -0.42 -6.28
CA MET A 139 8.08 -1.12 -4.99
C MET A 139 8.98 -2.34 -5.12
N TYR A 140 8.79 -3.16 -6.16
CA TYR A 140 9.64 -4.32 -6.42
C TYR A 140 11.09 -3.91 -6.69
N GLY A 141 11.30 -2.87 -7.51
CA GLY A 141 12.62 -2.33 -7.81
C GLY A 141 13.35 -1.83 -6.55
N ILE A 142 12.65 -1.10 -5.68
CA ILE A 142 13.19 -0.63 -4.40
C ILE A 142 13.55 -1.79 -3.48
N GLN A 143 12.68 -2.79 -3.37
CA GLN A 143 12.99 -3.99 -2.58
C GLN A 143 14.24 -4.69 -3.12
N HIS A 144 14.35 -4.84 -4.44
CA HIS A 144 15.52 -5.45 -5.08
C HIS A 144 16.82 -4.67 -4.83
N TRP A 145 16.74 -3.34 -4.92
CA TRP A 145 17.85 -2.44 -4.60
C TRP A 145 18.28 -2.60 -3.13
N MET A 146 17.34 -2.51 -2.18
CA MET A 146 17.62 -2.67 -0.74
C MET A 146 18.25 -4.02 -0.42
N GLU A 147 17.80 -5.08 -1.08
CA GLU A 147 18.33 -6.42 -0.86
C GLU A 147 19.76 -6.57 -1.38
N SER A 148 20.06 -5.93 -2.51
CA SER A 148 21.43 -5.87 -3.05
C SER A 148 22.37 -5.13 -2.09
N PHE A 149 21.96 -3.98 -1.55
CA PHE A 149 22.72 -3.24 -0.54
C PHE A 149 23.01 -4.07 0.72
N ARG A 150 22.02 -4.83 1.19
CA ARG A 150 22.17 -5.68 2.36
C ARG A 150 23.20 -6.80 2.15
N LYS A 151 23.17 -7.44 0.98
CA LYS A 151 24.14 -8.50 0.61
C LYS A 151 25.57 -7.96 0.57
N THR A 152 25.79 -6.80 -0.04
CA THR A 152 27.10 -6.14 -0.11
C THR A 152 27.67 -5.80 1.27
N ASN A 153 26.83 -5.29 2.18
CA ASN A 153 27.26 -4.95 3.54
C ASN A 153 27.61 -6.19 4.37
N LEU A 154 26.81 -7.27 4.26
CA LEU A 154 27.11 -8.53 4.93
C LEU A 154 28.46 -9.11 4.46
N HIS A 155 28.76 -9.04 3.17
CA HIS A 155 30.04 -9.49 2.64
C HIS A 155 31.21 -8.68 3.21
N ARG A 156 31.10 -7.35 3.28
CA ARG A 156 32.13 -6.48 3.91
C ARG A 156 32.35 -6.80 5.38
N SER A 157 31.30 -7.06 6.15
CA SER A 157 31.41 -7.43 7.57
C SER A 157 31.99 -8.82 7.83
N SER A 158 32.01 -9.71 6.82
CA SER A 158 32.60 -11.05 6.94
C SER A 158 34.09 -11.12 6.55
N VAL A 159 34.59 -10.08 5.88
CA VAL A 159 35.97 -10.00 5.36
C VAL A 159 36.87 -9.13 6.25
N ASN A 160 36.28 -8.30 7.12
CA ASN A 160 36.96 -7.51 8.15
C ASN A 160 36.83 -8.18 9.51
#